data_AF-A0A7W7Y990-F1
#
_entry.id   AF-A0A7W7Y990-F1
#
_cell.length_a   1.000
_cell.length_b   1.000
_cell.length_c   1.000
_cell.angle_alpha   90.00
_cell.angle_beta   90.00
_cell.angle_gamma   90.00
#
_symmetry.space_group_name_H-M   'P 1'
#
loop_
_entity.id
_entity.type
_entity.pdbx_description
1 polymer ?
#
loop_
_entity_poly.entity_id
_entity_poly.type
_entity_poly.pdbx_seq_one_letter_code
_entity_poly.pdbx_strand_id
1 'polypeptide(L)'
;MHIPRLRMFAGPNGSGKSTIKSVVPESLLGIYINPDEIQKEAAHSGYLVVQDYSVETSPEEILEFLRGLYCCNVRALLKRLVACDLTTAAWTSEMWK
;
A
#
# COMPACT_ATOMS: atom_id res chain seq x y z
N MET A 1 25.19 11.77 -11.78
CA MET A 1 24.06 10.90 -11.40
C MET A 1 23.12 11.67 -10.51
N HIS A 2 21.82 11.67 -10.80
CA HIS A 2 20.82 12.32 -9.95
C HIS A 2 20.35 11.31 -8.89
N ILE A 3 20.53 11.64 -7.60
CA ILE A 3 20.07 10.79 -6.50
C ILE A 3 18.61 11.18 -6.20
N PRO A 4 17.65 10.24 -6.23
CA PRO A 4 16.25 10.53 -5.90
C PRO A 4 16.11 11.12 -4.49
N ARG A 5 15.16 12.06 -4.32
CA ARG A 5 14.91 12.72 -3.04
C ARG A 5 13.61 12.22 -2.41
N LEU A 6 13.71 11.68 -1.19
CA LEU A 6 12.56 11.42 -0.34
C LEU A 6 12.17 12.70 0.42
N ARG A 7 10.88 13.03 0.42
CA ARG A 7 10.31 14.12 1.23
C ARG A 7 9.28 13.54 2.17
N MET A 8 9.51 13.65 3.47
CA MET A 8 8.60 13.16 4.49
C MET A 8 7.92 14.34 5.19
N PHE A 9 6.59 14.38 5.12
CA PHE A 9 5.78 15.37 5.81
C PHE A 9 5.15 14.73 7.05
N ALA A 10 5.65 15.07 8.23
CA ALA A 10 5.21 14.51 9.52
C ALA A 10 4.85 15.63 10.52
N GLY A 11 4.01 15.32 11.52
CA GLY A 11 3.49 16.27 12.50
C GLY A 11 2.13 15.84 13.08
N PRO A 12 1.64 16.48 14.14
CA PRO A 12 0.38 16.12 14.79
C PRO A 12 -0.86 16.35 13.90
N ASN A 13 -2.00 15.82 14.32
CA ASN A 13 -3.29 16.04 13.64
C ASN A 13 -3.62 17.53 13.62
N GLY A 14 -4.14 18.03 12.49
CA GLY A 14 -4.45 19.45 12.31
C GLY A 14 -3.27 20.34 11.86
N SER A 15 -2.04 19.83 11.75
CA SER A 15 -0.89 20.62 11.26
C SER A 15 -0.88 20.94 9.76
N GLY A 16 -1.96 20.67 9.02
CA GLY A 16 -2.07 21.01 7.59
C GLY A 16 -1.27 20.12 6.62
N LYS A 17 -0.74 18.97 7.07
CA LYS A 17 0.05 18.05 6.22
C LYS A 17 -0.71 17.59 4.96
N SER A 18 -2.00 17.31 5.11
CA SER A 18 -2.85 16.90 3.98
C SER A 18 -3.08 18.04 2.98
N THR A 19 -2.94 19.30 3.39
CA THR A 19 -3.05 20.48 2.52
C THR A 19 -1.85 20.60 1.59
N ILE A 20 -0.70 20.02 1.93
CA ILE A 20 0.50 20.07 1.08
C ILE A 20 0.24 19.37 -0.27
N LYS A 21 -0.58 18.31 -0.29
CA LYS A 21 -0.97 17.60 -1.52
C LYS A 21 -1.65 18.53 -2.53
N SER A 22 -2.45 19.49 -2.07
CA SER A 22 -3.18 20.43 -2.94
C SER A 22 -2.39 21.68 -3.32
N VAL A 23 -1.25 21.94 -2.65
CA VAL A 23 -0.46 23.17 -2.84
C VAL A 23 0.82 22.91 -3.63
N VAL A 24 1.37 21.69 -3.56
CA VAL A 24 2.58 21.33 -4.30
C VAL A 24 2.21 20.99 -5.74
N PRO A 25 2.86 21.61 -6.74
CA PRO A 25 2.67 21.27 -8.15
C PRO A 25 2.94 19.79 -8.42
N GLU A 26 2.15 19.14 -9.28
CA GLU A 26 2.30 17.72 -9.64
C GLU A 26 3.72 17.39 -10.12
N SER A 27 4.36 18.32 -10.84
CA SER A 27 5.74 18.19 -11.32
C SER A 27 6.79 18.04 -10.20
N LEU A 28 6.46 18.45 -8.98
CA LEU A 28 7.34 18.37 -7.81
C LEU A 28 6.92 17.28 -6.82
N LEU A 29 5.69 16.78 -6.92
CA LEU A 29 5.12 15.79 -6.00
C LEU A 29 5.82 14.44 -6.12
N GLY A 30 6.10 14.01 -7.36
CA GLY A 30 6.59 12.65 -7.62
C GLY A 30 5.60 11.59 -7.17
N ILE A 31 6.10 10.44 -6.72
CA ILE A 31 5.26 9.39 -6.14
C ILE A 31 4.83 9.80 -4.74
N TYR A 32 3.52 9.96 -4.56
CA TYR A 32 2.91 10.29 -3.29
C TYR A 32 2.46 9.02 -2.57
N ILE A 33 2.96 8.82 -1.35
CA ILE A 33 2.62 7.69 -0.50
C ILE A 33 1.99 8.23 0.78
N ASN A 34 0.75 7.84 1.03
CA ASN A 34 0.05 8.12 2.26
C ASN A 34 -0.56 6.83 2.83
N PRO A 35 -0.09 6.34 3.98
CA PRO A 35 -0.56 5.08 4.55
C PRO A 35 -2.06 5.10 4.90
N ASP A 36 -2.63 6.26 5.27
CA ASP A 36 -4.06 6.37 5.56
C ASP A 36 -4.91 6.26 4.29
N GLU A 37 -4.42 6.80 3.17
CA GLU A 37 -5.09 6.69 1.87
C GLU A 37 -5.00 5.25 1.34
N ILE A 38 -3.81 4.65 1.40
CA ILE A 38 -3.58 3.25 1.02
C ILE A 38 -4.49 2.31 1.83
N GLN A 39 -4.59 2.51 3.15
CA GLN A 39 -5.45 1.70 4.01
C GLN A 39 -6.92 1.85 3.64
N LYS A 40 -7.39 3.09 3.37
CA LYS A 40 -8.78 3.34 2.98
C LYS A 40 -9.11 2.70 1.64
N GLU A 41 -8.21 2.83 0.67
CA GLU A 41 -8.35 2.23 -0.65
C GLU A 41 -8.41 0.71 -0.55
N ALA A 42 -7.41 0.10 0.08
CA ALA A 42 -7.36 -1.36 0.27
C ALA A 42 -8.57 -1.90 1.05
N ALA A 43 -9.08 -1.16 2.04
CA ALA A 43 -10.29 -1.54 2.76
C ALA A 43 -11.55 -1.45 1.89
N HIS A 44 -11.59 -0.51 0.94
CA HIS A 44 -12.71 -0.29 0.04
C HIS A 44 -12.74 -1.27 -1.14
N SER A 45 -11.61 -1.46 -1.83
CA SER A 45 -11.48 -2.30 -3.02
C SER A 45 -11.18 -3.76 -2.67
N GLY A 46 -10.61 -4.03 -1.49
CA GLY A 46 -10.10 -5.35 -1.11
C GLY A 46 -8.72 -5.68 -1.71
N TYR A 47 -8.12 -4.77 -2.48
CA TYR A 47 -6.82 -4.95 -3.12
C TYR A 47 -6.06 -3.62 -3.26
N LEU A 48 -4.76 -3.68 -3.54
CA LEU A 48 -3.94 -2.50 -3.84
C LEU A 48 -3.28 -2.71 -5.19
N VAL A 49 -3.35 -1.70 -6.06
CA VAL A 49 -2.64 -1.70 -7.35
C VAL A 49 -1.26 -1.08 -7.12
N VAL A 50 -0.22 -1.92 -7.10
CA VAL A 50 1.16 -1.46 -6.81
C VAL A 50 1.74 -0.58 -7.93
N GLN A 51 1.22 -0.71 -9.15
CA GLN A 51 1.63 0.07 -10.31
C GLN A 51 1.33 1.58 -10.14
N ASP A 52 0.31 1.94 -9.36
CA ASP A 52 -0.03 3.34 -9.07
C ASP A 52 1.09 4.05 -8.30
N TYR A 53 1.97 3.27 -7.66
CA TYR A 53 3.15 3.76 -6.94
C TYR A 53 4.44 3.63 -7.75
N SER A 54 4.34 3.41 -9.07
CA SER A 54 5.48 3.18 -9.97
C SER A 54 6.37 2.01 -9.54
N VAL A 55 5.75 0.97 -8.96
CA VAL A 55 6.42 -0.29 -8.64
C VAL A 55 6.07 -1.31 -9.73
N GLU A 56 7.06 -1.64 -10.55
CA GLU A 56 6.99 -2.76 -11.48
C GLU A 56 7.48 -4.02 -10.75
N THR A 57 6.62 -5.01 -10.62
CA THR A 57 6.93 -6.25 -9.90
C THR A 57 6.01 -7.39 -10.35
N SER A 58 6.42 -8.63 -10.08
CA SER A 58 5.60 -9.81 -10.32
C SER A 58 4.92 -10.31 -9.03
N PRO A 59 3.83 -11.08 -9.12
CA PRO A 59 3.22 -11.73 -7.97
C PRO A 59 4.21 -12.56 -7.14
N GLU A 60 5.16 -13.23 -7.80
CA GLU A 60 6.18 -14.08 -7.17
C GLU A 60 7.14 -13.24 -6.31
N GLU A 61 7.60 -12.11 -6.84
CA GLU A 61 8.47 -11.17 -6.10
C GLU A 61 7.76 -10.59 -4.87
N ILE A 62 6.48 -10.22 -5.00
CA ILE A 62 5.66 -9.76 -3.88
C ILE A 62 5.54 -10.86 -2.82
N LEU A 63 5.21 -12.09 -3.22
CA LEU A 63 5.06 -13.21 -2.29
C LEU A 63 6.38 -13.54 -1.58
N GLU A 64 7.50 -13.51 -2.30
CA GLU A 64 8.83 -13.73 -1.72
C GLU A 64 9.20 -12.62 -0.74
N PHE A 65 8.96 -11.35 -1.11
CA PHE A 65 9.14 -10.21 -0.22
C PHE A 65 8.33 -10.36 1.08
N LEU A 66 7.05 -10.70 0.97
CA LEU A 66 6.18 -10.90 2.12
C LEU A 66 6.63 -12.07 3.00
N ARG A 67 7.11 -13.18 2.42
CA ARG A 67 7.66 -14.33 3.16
C ARG A 67 8.92 -13.96 3.95
N GLY A 68 9.73 -13.04 3.42
CA GLY A 68 10.95 -12.55 4.08
C GLY A 68 10.69 -11.58 5.25
N LEU A 69 9.48 -11.01 5.36
CA LEU A 69 9.14 -10.11 6.46
C LEU A 69 8.83 -10.88 7.75
N TYR A 70 9.73 -10.79 8.73
CA TYR A 70 9.60 -11.44 10.05
C TYR A 70 8.55 -10.83 11.00
N CYS A 71 7.59 -10.03 10.51
CA CYS A 71 6.61 -9.39 11.38
C CYS A 71 5.43 -10.32 11.71
N CYS A 72 5.07 -10.42 12.99
CA CYS A 72 4.03 -11.32 13.50
C CYS A 72 2.66 -11.16 12.79
N ASN A 73 2.34 -9.95 12.30
CA ASN A 73 1.11 -9.67 11.57
C ASN A 73 1.16 -10.06 10.08
N VAL A 74 2.34 -10.09 9.46
CA VAL A 74 2.49 -10.49 8.04
C VAL A 74 2.24 -11.98 7.86
N ARG A 75 2.54 -12.80 8.87
CA ARG A 75 2.23 -14.24 8.86
C ARG A 75 0.73 -14.52 8.78
N ALA A 76 -0.11 -13.66 9.37
CA ALA A 76 -1.56 -13.74 9.24
C ALA A 76 -2.03 -13.30 7.84
N LEU A 77 -1.39 -12.27 7.26
CA LEU A 77 -1.64 -11.81 5.89
C LEU A 77 -1.29 -12.88 4.83
N LEU A 78 -0.13 -13.53 4.99
CA LEU A 78 0.34 -14.62 4.12
C LEU A 78 -0.58 -15.84 4.14
N LYS A 79 -1.11 -16.22 5.32
CA LYS A 79 -2.10 -17.31 5.39
C LYS A 79 -3.37 -17.01 4.58
N ARG A 80 -3.72 -15.72 4.45
CA ARG A 80 -4.93 -15.25 3.75
C ARG A 80 -4.71 -15.14 2.23
N LEU A 81 -3.52 -14.74 1.80
CA LEU A 81 -3.11 -14.71 0.38
C LEU A 81 -2.90 -16.13 -0.18
N VAL A 82 -2.19 -17.01 0.54
CA VAL A 82 -1.93 -18.39 0.10
C VAL A 82 -3.21 -19.24 0.05
N ALA A 83 -4.23 -18.90 0.84
CA ALA A 83 -5.55 -19.54 0.74
C ALA A 83 -6.33 -19.11 -0.53
N CYS A 84 -6.01 -17.96 -1.12
CA CYS A 84 -6.67 -17.44 -2.32
C CYS A 84 -6.15 -18.13 -3.61
N ASP A 85 -4.91 -18.63 -3.60
CA ASP A 85 -4.26 -19.24 -4.77
C ASP A 85 -4.66 -20.70 -5.07
N LEU A 86 -5.46 -21.37 -4.22
CA LEU A 86 -5.79 -22.79 -4.44
C LEU A 86 -7.26 -23.12 -4.69
N THR A 87 -8.18 -22.17 -4.62
CA THR A 87 -9.57 -22.42 -5.04
C THR A 87 -10.26 -21.14 -5.45
N THR A 88 -10.71 -21.09 -6.70
CA THR A 88 -11.93 -20.37 -7.12
C THR A 88 -12.97 -20.35 -6.00
N ALA A 89 -13.21 -19.21 -5.34
CA ALA A 89 -14.42 -19.02 -4.53
C ALA A 89 -14.58 -17.56 -4.09
N ALA A 90 -15.59 -16.91 -4.69
CA ALA A 90 -16.49 -15.93 -4.07
C ALA A 90 -15.91 -14.99 -2.99
N TRP A 91 -15.70 -13.74 -3.40
CA TRP A 91 -15.62 -12.58 -2.52
C TRP A 91 -16.97 -12.39 -1.80
N THR A 92 -17.17 -12.99 -0.62
CA THR A 92 -18.35 -12.73 0.21
C THR A 92 -18.04 -11.78 1.36
N SER A 93 -19.02 -10.92 1.62
CA SER A 93 -19.01 -9.70 2.43
C SER A 93 -18.92 -9.90 3.96
N GLU A 94 -18.27 -10.95 4.45
CA GLU A 94 -18.18 -11.25 5.89
C GLU A 94 -16.83 -10.90 6.53
N MET A 95 -15.96 -10.19 5.81
CA MET A 95 -14.57 -9.99 6.24
C MET A 95 -14.28 -8.75 7.09
N TRP A 96 -15.31 -7.99 7.49
CA TRP A 96 -15.19 -6.81 8.37
C TRP A 96 -16.36 -6.69 9.36
N LYS A 97 -16.45 -7.61 10.33
CA LYS A 97 -17.11 -7.37 11.62
C LYS A 97 -16.08 -7.47 12.73
#